data_AF-A0A7S4F028-F1
#
_entry.id   AF-A0A7S4F028-F1
#
_cell.length_a   1.000
_cell.length_b   1.000
_cell.length_c   1.000
_cell.angle_alpha   90.00
_cell.angle_beta   90.00
_cell.angle_gamma   90.00
#
_symmetry.space_group_name_H-M   'P 1'
#
loop_
_entity.id
_entity.type
_entity.pdbx_description
1 polymer ?
#
loop_
_entity_poly.entity_id
_entity_poly.type
_entity_poly.pdbx_seq_one_letter_code
_entity_poly.pdbx_strand_id
1 'polypeptide(L)'
;GAAAAPRSMPPATAMVGASGTRLCTPAPKGALVADGCISGCPPAKRRSMVAYLTEAKAGVQDRISLFTNIASLAASLCAWMVVLPPCQLLAISHNNRRQLSCSKTWEDYINMTYIHDGSPAIRSLEWWEQEVSRQQSQTSHQRRSARQLLTINGSALAAHLHGPKLHKMLRSQHARAVAAAASGKRFEWYTPKANFWDWLPAWEWWHGNMASVEADTSGAALQRPAAVVPVRRAPPGAGVKPSSCDGLWRPQLDMGRAPLGPGRKSVPRICEYVRGSLAAPIQGLRDTFLSKLRLTAGRYNAVHIRRGDRAVSPNISRIWCDTSVERVMQIFVNASSLALTAHFYANRDEALPLVIFTDETDKDYLVELFAAIAATGTIVHHGDYIMRTLVRAGGSFEPMHGDNYAQFLAGIGVMNLARKEVHLCSMSCHIFPRRLVKQNDQAQIDRCVTIY
;
A
#
# COMPACT_ATOMS: atom_id res chain seq x y z
N GLY A 1 56.01 -25.87 24.06
CA GLY A 1 55.50 -24.50 24.20
C GLY A 1 54.00 -24.56 24.34
N ALA A 2 53.46 -24.07 25.45
CA ALA A 2 52.08 -24.25 25.85
C ALA A 2 51.07 -23.55 24.93
N ALA A 3 49.96 -24.22 24.62
CA ALA A 3 48.83 -23.71 23.87
C ALA A 3 47.98 -22.77 24.76
N ALA A 4 47.77 -21.53 24.31
CA ALA A 4 46.93 -20.56 25.00
C ALA A 4 45.44 -20.80 24.67
N ALA A 5 44.63 -20.98 25.72
CA ALA A 5 43.17 -21.06 25.61
C ALA A 5 42.54 -19.67 25.35
N PRO A 6 41.39 -19.59 24.65
CA PRO A 6 40.72 -18.33 24.38
C PRO A 6 40.01 -17.79 25.63
N ARG A 7 40.25 -16.50 25.92
CA ARG A 7 39.59 -15.75 26.99
C ARG A 7 38.11 -15.51 26.67
N SER A 8 37.23 -15.86 27.59
CA SER A 8 35.81 -15.51 27.57
C SER A 8 35.60 -14.02 27.85
N MET A 9 34.76 -13.37 27.05
CA MET A 9 34.26 -12.02 27.34
C MET A 9 33.15 -12.07 28.40
N PRO A 10 33.06 -11.10 29.32
CA PRO A 10 31.94 -10.99 30.24
C PRO A 10 30.69 -10.42 29.53
N PRO A 11 29.48 -10.75 30.00
CA PRO A 11 28.24 -10.27 29.39
C PRO A 11 28.03 -8.78 29.66
N ALA A 12 27.63 -8.04 28.62
CA ALA A 12 27.27 -6.64 28.70
C ALA A 12 26.04 -6.45 29.61
N THR A 13 26.23 -5.71 30.70
CA THR A 13 25.15 -5.28 31.60
C THR A 13 24.42 -4.09 30.96
N ALA A 14 23.20 -4.30 30.49
CA ALA A 14 22.35 -3.23 29.98
C ALA A 14 21.75 -2.45 31.16
N MET A 15 22.15 -1.18 31.32
CA MET A 15 21.47 -0.24 32.19
C MET A 15 20.13 0.18 31.56
N VAL A 16 19.03 -0.21 32.20
CA VAL A 16 17.69 0.26 31.88
C VAL A 16 17.45 1.57 32.62
N GLY A 17 17.56 2.69 31.89
CA GLY A 17 17.10 4.00 32.36
C GLY A 17 15.59 4.10 32.20
N ALA A 18 14.85 4.09 33.31
CA ALA A 18 13.42 4.29 33.34
C ALA A 18 13.09 5.79 33.14
N SER A 19 12.63 6.16 31.95
CA SER A 19 11.92 7.42 31.73
C SER A 19 10.45 7.09 31.47
N GLY A 20 9.61 7.35 32.47
CA GLY A 20 8.19 6.97 32.48
C GLY A 20 7.38 7.78 31.47
N THR A 21 7.15 7.21 30.30
CA THR A 21 6.04 7.60 29.43
C THR A 21 4.72 7.16 30.07
N ARG A 22 3.81 8.13 30.31
CA ARG A 22 2.46 7.86 30.79
C ARG A 22 1.75 6.95 29.78
N LEU A 23 1.50 5.71 30.18
CA LEU A 23 0.65 4.76 29.49
C LEU A 23 -0.77 5.36 29.38
N CYS A 24 -1.29 5.43 28.16
CA CYS A 24 -2.71 5.69 27.93
C CYS A 24 -3.53 4.67 28.73
N THR A 25 -4.40 5.14 29.61
CA THR A 25 -5.35 4.28 30.32
C THR A 25 -6.17 3.48 29.31
N PRO A 26 -6.33 2.15 29.48
CA PRO A 26 -7.13 1.36 28.57
C PRO A 26 -8.57 1.85 28.58
N ALA A 27 -9.09 2.17 27.39
CA ALA A 27 -10.50 2.46 27.22
C ALA A 27 -11.35 1.27 27.73
N PRO A 28 -12.54 1.53 28.31
CA PRO A 28 -13.43 0.46 28.74
C PRO A 28 -13.70 -0.51 27.58
N LYS A 29 -13.73 -1.81 27.88
CA LYS A 29 -14.08 -2.87 26.93
C LYS A 29 -15.41 -2.52 26.26
N GLY A 30 -15.36 -2.17 24.97
CA GLY A 30 -16.56 -1.92 24.16
C GLY A 30 -16.86 -0.44 23.84
N ALA A 31 -16.05 0.53 24.29
CA ALA A 31 -16.18 1.90 23.81
C ALA A 31 -15.56 2.03 22.41
N LEU A 32 -16.41 2.30 21.40
CA LEU A 32 -15.96 2.86 20.13
C LEU A 32 -15.23 4.18 20.45
N VAL A 33 -13.98 4.30 20.01
CA VAL A 33 -13.25 5.56 20.11
C VAL A 33 -14.01 6.57 19.24
N ALA A 34 -14.19 7.80 19.73
CA ALA A 34 -14.96 8.86 19.07
C ALA A 34 -14.50 9.21 17.63
N ASP A 35 -13.37 8.63 17.18
CA ASP A 35 -12.82 8.74 15.83
C ASP A 35 -13.22 7.59 14.87
N GLY A 36 -14.18 6.73 15.24
CA GLY A 36 -14.82 5.78 14.31
C GLY A 36 -13.94 4.59 13.85
N CYS A 37 -12.77 4.40 14.44
CA CYS A 37 -11.92 3.23 14.22
C CYS A 37 -11.96 2.31 15.45
N ILE A 38 -12.27 1.02 15.24
CA ILE A 38 -12.33 0.04 16.32
C ILE A 38 -10.93 -0.05 16.97
N SER A 39 -10.87 0.09 18.30
CA SER A 39 -9.65 -0.10 19.08
C SER A 39 -9.03 -1.47 18.77
N GLY A 40 -7.72 -1.50 18.49
CA GLY A 40 -7.00 -2.66 17.94
C GLY A 40 -7.37 -4.02 18.53
N CYS A 41 -7.44 -5.03 17.66
CA CYS A 41 -7.79 -6.39 18.06
C CYS A 41 -6.53 -7.20 18.39
N PRO A 42 -6.26 -7.55 19.66
CA PRO A 42 -5.03 -8.27 20.00
C PRO A 42 -4.95 -9.62 19.25
N PRO A 43 -3.74 -10.11 18.90
CA PRO A 43 -3.57 -11.31 18.08
C PRO A 43 -4.34 -12.53 18.60
N ALA A 44 -4.36 -12.71 19.93
CA ALA A 44 -5.04 -13.84 20.59
C ALA A 44 -6.58 -13.86 20.38
N LYS A 45 -7.17 -12.74 19.95
CA LYS A 45 -8.60 -12.64 19.61
C LYS A 45 -8.88 -12.90 18.13
N ARG A 46 -7.86 -12.92 17.26
CA ARG A 46 -8.04 -13.22 15.84
C ARG A 46 -8.20 -14.71 15.61
N ARG A 47 -9.44 -15.16 15.70
CA ARG A 47 -9.82 -16.57 15.49
C ARG A 47 -10.52 -16.79 14.17
N SER A 48 -10.82 -15.73 13.43
CA SER A 48 -11.51 -15.77 12.14
C SER A 48 -10.55 -15.45 11.00
N MET A 49 -10.97 -15.71 9.77
CA MET A 49 -10.22 -15.31 8.57
C MET A 49 -11.08 -14.67 7.48
N VAL A 50 -10.43 -13.84 6.69
CA VAL A 50 -10.87 -13.37 5.38
C VAL A 50 -9.87 -13.88 4.34
N ALA A 51 -10.30 -14.81 3.50
CA ALA A 51 -9.45 -15.51 2.54
C ALA A 51 -9.64 -14.97 1.12
N TYR A 52 -8.56 -14.48 0.52
CA TYR A 52 -8.50 -14.05 -0.88
C TYR A 52 -7.91 -15.16 -1.77
N LEU A 53 -8.79 -15.99 -2.32
CA LEU A 53 -8.45 -17.18 -3.10
C LEU A 53 -8.87 -17.05 -4.57
N THR A 54 -8.47 -15.96 -5.22
CA THR A 54 -8.74 -15.80 -6.67
C THR A 54 -7.74 -16.58 -7.51
N GLU A 55 -8.18 -17.03 -8.69
CA GLU A 55 -7.30 -17.57 -9.73
C GLU A 55 -6.88 -16.50 -10.75
N ALA A 56 -7.55 -15.34 -10.75
CA ALA A 56 -7.14 -14.21 -11.57
C ALA A 56 -5.69 -13.87 -11.21
N LYS A 57 -4.87 -13.55 -12.21
CA LYS A 57 -3.46 -13.13 -12.03
C LYS A 57 -3.31 -11.64 -12.34
N ALA A 58 -2.41 -10.94 -11.65
CA ALA A 58 -2.19 -9.49 -11.82
C ALA A 58 -0.75 -9.11 -11.52
N GLY A 59 -0.40 -7.83 -11.68
CA GLY A 59 0.91 -7.30 -11.29
C GLY A 59 1.05 -7.19 -9.76
N VAL A 60 2.28 -7.11 -9.26
CA VAL A 60 2.55 -7.05 -7.82
C VAL A 60 1.96 -5.80 -7.15
N GLN A 61 1.96 -4.66 -7.82
CA GLN A 61 1.37 -3.43 -7.30
C GLN A 61 -0.14 -3.56 -7.11
N ASP A 62 -0.85 -4.13 -8.08
CA ASP A 62 -2.29 -4.38 -7.99
C ASP A 62 -2.61 -5.28 -6.80
N ARG A 63 -1.76 -6.29 -6.55
CA ARG A 63 -1.90 -7.18 -5.40
C ARG A 63 -1.66 -6.48 -4.08
N ILE A 64 -0.60 -5.68 -3.96
CA ILE A 64 -0.29 -4.94 -2.73
C ILE A 64 -1.44 -3.98 -2.38
N SER A 65 -1.95 -3.24 -3.36
CA SER A 65 -3.10 -2.34 -3.18
C SER A 65 -4.32 -3.10 -2.69
N LEU A 66 -4.64 -4.24 -3.33
CA LEU A 66 -5.75 -5.08 -2.90
C LEU A 66 -5.54 -5.66 -1.51
N PHE A 67 -4.32 -6.10 -1.19
CA PHE A 67 -4.01 -6.70 0.09
C PHE A 67 -4.13 -5.69 1.22
N THR A 68 -3.70 -4.45 0.99
CA THR A 68 -3.87 -3.36 1.96
C THR A 68 -5.35 -3.19 2.33
N ASN A 69 -6.23 -3.26 1.33
CA ASN A 69 -7.67 -3.16 1.52
C ASN A 69 -8.24 -4.38 2.27
N ILE A 70 -7.98 -5.61 1.78
CA ILE A 70 -8.51 -6.82 2.41
C ILE A 70 -7.96 -7.01 3.82
N ALA A 71 -6.70 -6.65 4.07
CA ALA A 71 -6.10 -6.74 5.40
C ALA A 71 -6.73 -5.72 6.37
N SER A 72 -7.07 -4.52 5.89
CA SER A 72 -7.80 -3.53 6.67
C SER A 72 -9.22 -4.00 7.04
N LEU A 73 -9.91 -4.66 6.10
CA LEU A 73 -11.18 -5.32 6.35
C LEU A 73 -11.06 -6.47 7.35
N ALA A 74 -10.03 -7.30 7.21
CA ALA A 74 -9.78 -8.38 8.16
C ALA A 74 -9.51 -7.82 9.57
N ALA A 75 -8.73 -6.74 9.68
CA ALA A 75 -8.44 -6.07 10.94
C ALA A 75 -9.70 -5.56 11.64
N SER A 76 -10.60 -4.89 10.92
CA SER A 76 -11.86 -4.38 11.49
C SER A 76 -12.77 -5.49 12.00
N LEU A 77 -12.62 -6.70 11.47
CA LEU A 77 -13.38 -7.88 11.87
C LEU A 77 -12.66 -8.79 12.86
N CYS A 78 -11.52 -8.37 13.43
CA CYS A 78 -10.70 -9.23 14.28
C CYS A 78 -10.33 -10.57 13.59
N ALA A 79 -9.98 -10.52 12.31
CA ALA A 79 -9.67 -11.68 11.49
C ALA A 79 -8.26 -11.59 10.89
N TRP A 80 -7.71 -12.74 10.52
CA TRP A 80 -6.50 -12.82 9.69
C TRP A 80 -6.87 -12.67 8.22
N MET A 81 -5.99 -12.04 7.44
CA MET A 81 -6.07 -12.13 5.99
C MET A 81 -5.26 -13.31 5.48
N VAL A 82 -5.90 -14.19 4.71
CA VAL A 82 -5.28 -15.38 4.12
C VAL A 82 -5.24 -15.24 2.61
N VAL A 83 -4.10 -15.54 1.98
CA VAL A 83 -3.92 -15.44 0.52
C VAL A 83 -3.22 -16.65 -0.06
N LEU A 84 -3.41 -16.85 -1.36
CA LEU A 84 -2.61 -17.77 -2.17
C LEU A 84 -1.17 -17.25 -2.35
N PRO A 85 -0.19 -18.14 -2.59
CA PRO A 85 1.20 -17.74 -2.77
C PRO A 85 1.40 -16.88 -4.04
N PRO A 86 2.49 -16.09 -4.10
CA PRO A 86 2.83 -15.25 -5.25
C PRO A 86 2.78 -15.99 -6.60
N CYS A 87 3.28 -17.23 -6.68
CA CYS A 87 3.29 -18.02 -7.92
C CYS A 87 1.90 -18.24 -8.54
N GLN A 88 0.83 -18.19 -7.73
CA GLN A 88 -0.56 -18.38 -8.16
C GLN A 88 -1.26 -17.05 -8.46
N LEU A 89 -0.91 -15.96 -7.77
CA LEU A 89 -1.59 -14.66 -7.88
C LEU A 89 -0.92 -13.67 -8.84
N LEU A 90 0.36 -13.90 -9.17
CA LEU A 90 1.15 -13.02 -10.02
C LEU A 90 1.20 -13.52 -11.47
N ALA A 91 0.99 -12.61 -12.42
CA ALA A 91 0.91 -12.98 -13.84
C ALA A 91 2.31 -13.21 -14.45
N ILE A 92 2.48 -14.32 -15.17
CA ILE A 92 3.74 -14.66 -15.83
C ILE A 92 4.17 -13.55 -16.82
N SER A 93 3.21 -12.85 -17.42
CA SER A 93 3.44 -11.71 -18.34
C SER A 93 4.20 -10.54 -17.69
N HIS A 94 4.08 -10.33 -16.38
CA HIS A 94 4.82 -9.28 -15.67
C HIS A 94 6.19 -9.75 -15.16
N ASN A 95 6.53 -11.03 -15.34
CA ASN A 95 7.79 -11.63 -14.87
C ASN A 95 8.68 -12.15 -16.00
N ASN A 96 8.85 -11.38 -17.10
CA ASN A 96 9.62 -11.80 -18.29
C ASN A 96 9.20 -13.17 -18.83
N ARG A 97 7.91 -13.51 -18.74
CA ARG A 97 7.38 -14.83 -19.10
C ARG A 97 7.95 -16.00 -18.29
N ARG A 98 8.48 -15.74 -17.10
CA ARG A 98 8.97 -16.76 -16.15
C ARG A 98 7.96 -16.99 -15.05
N GLN A 99 7.73 -18.25 -14.73
CA GLN A 99 6.93 -18.65 -13.59
C GLN A 99 7.74 -18.42 -12.30
N LEU A 100 7.12 -17.81 -11.29
CA LEU A 100 7.72 -17.71 -9.96
C LEU A 100 7.67 -19.07 -9.25
N SER A 101 8.71 -19.37 -8.47
CA SER A 101 8.70 -20.52 -7.56
C SER A 101 7.57 -20.40 -6.54
N CYS A 102 6.85 -21.50 -6.30
CA CYS A 102 5.85 -21.56 -5.24
C CYS A 102 6.43 -21.72 -3.83
N SER A 103 7.76 -21.86 -3.71
CA SER A 103 8.44 -21.70 -2.42
C SER A 103 8.52 -20.24 -1.96
N LYS A 104 8.25 -19.28 -2.86
CA LYS A 104 8.19 -17.86 -2.50
C LYS A 104 6.93 -17.56 -1.72
N THR A 105 7.09 -16.70 -0.72
CA THR A 105 6.03 -16.18 0.14
C THR A 105 5.80 -14.69 -0.14
N TRP A 106 4.73 -14.11 0.40
CA TRP A 106 4.51 -12.66 0.23
C TRP A 106 5.48 -11.84 1.08
N GLU A 107 5.94 -12.42 2.19
CA GLU A 107 6.95 -11.88 3.09
C GLU A 107 8.32 -11.69 2.41
N ASP A 108 8.57 -12.39 1.30
CA ASP A 108 9.77 -12.17 0.48
C ASP A 108 9.74 -10.83 -0.30
N TYR A 109 8.55 -10.26 -0.50
CA TYR A 109 8.34 -9.04 -1.29
C TYR A 109 7.92 -7.85 -0.42
N ILE A 110 6.96 -8.08 0.48
CA ILE A 110 6.36 -7.06 1.32
C ILE A 110 6.24 -7.54 2.76
N ASN A 111 6.54 -6.63 3.68
CA ASN A 111 6.23 -6.80 5.09
C ASN A 111 5.00 -5.95 5.43
N MET A 112 3.83 -6.58 5.45
CA MET A 112 2.57 -5.95 5.84
C MET A 112 2.20 -6.39 7.24
N THR A 113 2.02 -5.43 8.16
CA THR A 113 1.74 -5.67 9.58
C THR A 113 0.50 -4.93 10.03
N TYR A 114 -0.19 -5.43 11.06
CA TYR A 114 -1.25 -4.68 11.71
C TYR A 114 -0.64 -3.58 12.59
N ILE A 115 -1.12 -2.34 12.45
CA ILE A 115 -0.54 -1.15 13.13
C ILE A 115 -0.53 -1.28 14.65
N HIS A 116 -1.52 -1.96 15.22
CA HIS A 116 -1.75 -2.00 16.65
C HIS A 116 -0.89 -3.02 17.41
N ASP A 117 -0.34 -4.02 16.73
CA ASP A 117 0.47 -5.06 17.40
C ASP A 117 1.71 -5.49 16.61
N GLY A 118 1.94 -4.96 15.41
CA GLY A 118 3.07 -5.30 14.55
C GLY A 118 3.03 -6.73 14.01
N SER A 119 1.98 -7.51 14.29
CA SER A 119 1.87 -8.88 13.79
C SER A 119 1.62 -8.85 12.27
N PRO A 120 2.17 -9.82 11.50
CA PRO A 120 2.03 -9.74 10.06
C PRO A 120 0.56 -9.93 9.65
N ALA A 121 0.09 -9.15 8.69
CA ALA A 121 -1.31 -9.09 8.30
C ALA A 121 -1.68 -10.14 7.25
N ILE A 122 -0.71 -10.55 6.43
CA ILE A 122 -0.87 -11.57 5.39
C ILE A 122 -0.44 -12.93 5.95
N ARG A 123 -1.22 -13.97 5.66
CA ARG A 123 -0.91 -15.37 5.99
C ARG A 123 -1.16 -16.29 4.81
N SER A 124 -0.44 -17.41 4.78
CA SER A 124 -0.69 -18.48 3.82
C SER A 124 -1.90 -19.33 4.25
N LEU A 125 -2.46 -20.05 3.28
CA LEU A 125 -3.52 -21.03 3.56
C LEU A 125 -3.01 -22.17 4.46
N GLU A 126 -1.79 -22.64 4.21
CA GLU A 126 -1.13 -23.67 5.04
C GLU A 126 -1.01 -23.22 6.50
N TRP A 127 -0.57 -21.97 6.74
CA TRP A 127 -0.51 -21.42 8.09
C TRP A 127 -1.88 -21.42 8.76
N TRP A 128 -2.93 -21.08 8.01
CA TRP A 128 -4.28 -21.08 8.56
C TRP A 128 -4.71 -22.50 8.96
N GLU A 129 -4.50 -23.50 8.10
CA GLU A 129 -4.82 -24.90 8.38
C GLU A 129 -4.10 -25.42 9.63
N GLN A 130 -2.82 -25.05 9.80
CA GLN A 130 -2.05 -25.35 11.01
C GLN A 130 -2.64 -24.66 12.24
N GLU A 131 -3.02 -23.38 12.14
CA GLU A 131 -3.63 -22.62 13.23
C GLU A 131 -5.01 -23.18 13.63
N VAL A 132 -5.83 -23.61 12.65
CA VAL A 132 -7.09 -24.32 12.93
C VAL A 132 -6.82 -25.60 13.70
N SER A 133 -5.85 -26.40 13.25
CA SER A 133 -5.47 -27.67 13.87
C SER A 133 -4.97 -27.47 15.31
N ARG A 134 -4.14 -26.43 15.53
CA ARG A 134 -3.64 -26.03 16.85
C ARG A 134 -4.76 -25.59 17.79
N GLN A 135 -5.75 -24.85 17.28
CA GLN A 135 -6.92 -24.45 18.09
C GLN A 135 -7.80 -25.66 18.44
N GLN A 136 -8.00 -26.58 17.48
CA GLN A 136 -8.79 -27.79 17.71
C GLN A 136 -8.15 -28.68 18.78
N SER A 137 -6.82 -28.88 18.77
CA SER A 137 -6.13 -29.69 19.78
C SER A 137 -6.27 -29.11 21.19
N GLN A 138 -6.17 -27.78 21.34
CA GLN A 138 -6.35 -27.09 22.63
C GLN A 138 -7.78 -27.19 23.18
N THR A 139 -8.79 -27.21 22.31
CA THR A 139 -10.22 -27.28 22.71
C THR A 139 -10.72 -28.69 22.99
N SER A 140 -9.94 -29.73 22.68
CA SER A 140 -10.32 -31.13 22.98
C SER A 140 -10.54 -31.39 24.47
N HIS A 141 -9.96 -30.57 25.36
CA HIS A 141 -10.24 -30.55 26.80
C HIS A 141 -11.46 -29.68 27.22
N GLN A 142 -12.03 -28.88 26.32
CA GLN A 142 -13.22 -28.01 26.54
C GLN A 142 -14.42 -28.43 25.66
N ARG A 143 -14.62 -29.74 25.48
CA ARG A 143 -15.51 -30.38 24.50
C ARG A 143 -17.01 -30.05 24.54
N ARG A 144 -17.51 -29.23 25.48
CA ARG A 144 -18.96 -28.95 25.60
C ARG A 144 -19.45 -27.67 24.94
N SER A 145 -18.58 -26.82 24.40
CA SER A 145 -19.02 -25.64 23.64
C SER A 145 -18.28 -25.52 22.30
N ALA A 146 -18.32 -26.56 21.48
CA ALA A 146 -17.89 -26.50 20.09
C ALA A 146 -18.70 -25.40 19.38
N ARG A 147 -18.14 -24.19 19.38
CA ARG A 147 -18.74 -23.01 18.76
C ARG A 147 -18.82 -23.28 17.26
N GLN A 148 -20.03 -23.22 16.74
CA GLN A 148 -20.38 -23.38 15.33
C GLN A 148 -19.51 -22.45 14.47
N LEU A 149 -18.69 -23.03 13.59
CA LEU A 149 -17.90 -22.30 12.61
C LEU A 149 -18.84 -21.72 11.55
N LEU A 150 -18.84 -20.40 11.37
CA LEU A 150 -19.63 -19.77 10.31
C LEU A 150 -18.81 -19.68 9.02
N THR A 151 -19.09 -20.55 8.05
CA THR A 151 -18.53 -20.39 6.71
C THR A 151 -19.36 -19.37 5.91
N ILE A 152 -18.73 -18.29 5.50
CA ILE A 152 -19.29 -17.26 4.62
C ILE A 152 -18.67 -17.49 3.24
N ASN A 153 -19.29 -18.38 2.46
CA ASN A 153 -18.77 -18.74 1.15
C ASN A 153 -19.32 -17.78 0.06
N GLY A 154 -18.42 -17.04 -0.60
CA GLY A 154 -18.76 -16.22 -1.77
C GLY A 154 -18.46 -16.87 -3.12
N SER A 155 -17.80 -18.03 -3.16
CA SER A 155 -17.22 -18.54 -4.41
C SER A 155 -18.23 -19.18 -5.37
N ALA A 156 -19.25 -19.87 -4.88
CA ALA A 156 -20.17 -20.63 -5.74
C ALA A 156 -21.15 -19.75 -6.55
N LEU A 157 -21.56 -18.60 -6.02
CA LEU A 157 -22.54 -17.72 -6.67
C LEU A 157 -21.92 -16.55 -7.45
N ALA A 158 -20.67 -16.19 -7.17
CA ALA A 158 -20.14 -14.90 -7.61
C ALA A 158 -19.46 -14.90 -8.97
N ALA A 159 -19.13 -16.06 -9.54
CA ALA A 159 -18.44 -16.15 -10.83
C ALA A 159 -19.22 -15.47 -11.99
N HIS A 160 -20.52 -15.23 -11.81
CA HIS A 160 -21.39 -14.57 -12.80
C HIS A 160 -21.98 -13.24 -12.31
N LEU A 161 -21.61 -12.78 -11.11
CA LEU A 161 -22.17 -11.54 -10.55
C LEU A 161 -21.22 -10.39 -10.81
N HIS A 162 -21.72 -9.36 -11.49
CA HIS A 162 -21.05 -8.07 -11.65
C HIS A 162 -21.93 -6.93 -11.13
N GLY A 163 -21.30 -5.79 -10.84
CA GLY A 163 -21.98 -4.55 -10.51
C GLY A 163 -22.91 -4.66 -9.28
N PRO A 164 -24.16 -4.15 -9.35
CA PRO A 164 -25.04 -4.03 -8.18
C PRO A 164 -25.34 -5.34 -7.45
N LYS A 165 -25.44 -6.46 -8.18
CA LYS A 165 -25.73 -7.77 -7.58
C LYS A 165 -24.55 -8.26 -6.73
N LEU A 166 -23.33 -8.12 -7.26
CA LEU A 166 -22.11 -8.45 -6.52
C LEU A 166 -21.99 -7.58 -5.26
N HIS A 167 -22.25 -6.27 -5.37
CA HIS A 167 -22.22 -5.37 -4.21
C HIS A 167 -23.24 -5.77 -3.14
N LYS A 168 -24.48 -6.12 -3.52
CA LYS A 168 -25.50 -6.59 -2.58
C LYS A 168 -25.06 -7.85 -1.85
N MET A 169 -24.45 -8.80 -2.57
CA MET A 169 -23.90 -10.02 -1.98
C MET A 169 -22.76 -9.72 -1.00
N LEU A 170 -21.76 -8.92 -1.41
CA LEU A 170 -20.62 -8.52 -0.56
C LEU A 170 -21.09 -7.82 0.71
N ARG A 171 -22.11 -6.95 0.63
CA ARG A 171 -22.71 -6.29 1.82
C ARG A 171 -23.35 -7.28 2.79
N SER A 172 -24.11 -8.25 2.26
CA SER A 172 -24.73 -9.29 3.08
C SER A 172 -23.68 -10.16 3.78
N GLN A 173 -22.62 -10.55 3.06
CA GLN A 173 -21.50 -11.30 3.62
C GLN A 173 -20.76 -10.50 4.70
N HIS A 174 -20.48 -9.23 4.44
CA HIS A 174 -19.88 -8.33 5.40
C HIS A 174 -20.73 -8.21 6.68
N ALA A 175 -22.04 -7.98 6.55
CA ALA A 175 -22.94 -7.89 7.70
C ALA A 175 -22.94 -9.18 8.55
N ARG A 176 -22.88 -10.35 7.91
CA ARG A 176 -22.75 -11.64 8.62
C ARG A 176 -21.41 -11.77 9.34
N ALA A 177 -20.32 -11.32 8.72
CA ALA A 177 -18.99 -11.32 9.33
C ALA A 177 -18.92 -10.37 10.54
N VAL A 178 -19.49 -9.17 10.43
CA VAL A 178 -19.60 -8.20 11.53
C VAL A 178 -20.40 -8.80 12.69
N ALA A 179 -21.57 -9.40 12.40
CA ALA A 179 -22.39 -10.04 13.45
C ALA A 179 -21.66 -11.22 14.12
N ALA A 180 -20.90 -12.02 13.36
CA ALA A 180 -20.08 -13.09 13.91
C ALA A 180 -18.94 -12.54 14.79
N ALA A 181 -18.21 -11.52 14.32
CA ALA A 181 -17.15 -10.86 15.07
C ALA A 181 -17.68 -10.26 16.39
N ALA A 182 -18.80 -9.52 16.33
CA ALA A 182 -19.42 -8.90 17.50
C ALA A 182 -19.89 -9.92 18.54
N SER A 183 -20.38 -11.09 18.10
CA SER A 183 -20.78 -12.19 19.00
C SER A 183 -19.63 -13.10 19.45
N GLY A 184 -18.38 -12.82 19.04
CA GLY A 184 -17.23 -13.66 19.32
C GLY A 184 -17.32 -15.05 18.69
N LYS A 185 -18.14 -15.21 17.64
CA LYS A 185 -18.24 -16.41 16.83
C LYS A 185 -17.12 -16.40 15.79
N ARG A 186 -16.44 -17.54 15.65
CA ARG A 186 -15.44 -17.74 14.61
C ARG A 186 -16.13 -17.82 13.24
N PHE A 187 -15.54 -17.18 12.24
CA PHE A 187 -16.00 -17.26 10.86
C PHE A 187 -14.85 -17.44 9.87
N GLU A 188 -15.18 -17.98 8.70
CA GLU A 188 -14.28 -18.08 7.56
C GLU A 188 -14.97 -17.44 6.36
N TRP A 189 -14.45 -16.30 5.91
CA TRP A 189 -15.00 -15.58 4.77
C TRP A 189 -14.12 -15.78 3.56
N TYR A 190 -14.62 -16.53 2.58
CA TYR A 190 -13.97 -16.72 1.30
C TYR A 190 -14.47 -15.67 0.33
N THR A 191 -13.58 -14.74 -0.05
CA THR A 191 -13.92 -13.69 -1.01
C THR A 191 -14.34 -14.32 -2.34
N PRO A 192 -15.40 -13.84 -3.00
CA PRO A 192 -15.73 -14.26 -4.36
C PRO A 192 -14.53 -14.20 -5.33
N LYS A 193 -14.51 -15.12 -6.30
CA LYS A 193 -13.57 -15.14 -7.45
C LYS A 193 -13.86 -14.00 -8.44
N ALA A 194 -14.04 -12.78 -7.94
CA ALA A 194 -14.22 -11.60 -8.76
C ALA A 194 -12.86 -10.94 -9.03
N ASN A 195 -12.76 -10.20 -10.12
CA ASN A 195 -11.53 -9.49 -10.45
C ASN A 195 -11.35 -8.30 -9.49
N PHE A 196 -10.11 -7.80 -9.37
CA PHE A 196 -9.79 -6.62 -8.56
C PHE A 196 -10.76 -5.45 -8.79
N TRP A 197 -11.09 -5.20 -10.06
CA TRP A 197 -11.98 -4.12 -10.49
C TRP A 197 -13.42 -4.27 -10.02
N ASP A 198 -13.84 -5.49 -9.70
CA ASP A 198 -15.17 -5.74 -9.15
C ASP A 198 -15.23 -5.45 -7.64
N TRP A 199 -14.08 -5.48 -6.95
CA TRP A 199 -13.96 -5.15 -5.53
C TRP A 199 -13.86 -3.65 -5.27
N LEU A 200 -13.22 -2.90 -6.17
CA LEU A 200 -12.92 -1.49 -5.97
C LEU A 200 -14.19 -0.64 -5.70
N PRO A 201 -15.31 -0.79 -6.43
CA PRO A 201 -16.49 0.01 -6.15
C PRO A 201 -17.22 -0.43 -4.87
N ALA A 202 -17.17 -1.71 -4.52
CA ALA A 202 -17.68 -2.21 -3.23
C ALA A 202 -16.86 -1.65 -2.06
N TRP A 203 -15.55 -1.49 -2.27
CA TRP A 203 -14.61 -0.90 -1.32
C TRP A 203 -14.81 0.60 -1.12
N GLU A 204 -14.88 1.37 -2.22
CA GLU A 204 -15.20 2.80 -2.17
C GLU A 204 -16.54 3.03 -1.46
N TRP A 205 -17.53 2.18 -1.71
CA TRP A 205 -18.79 2.18 -0.99
C TRP A 205 -18.63 1.88 0.51
N TRP A 206 -17.81 0.88 0.88
CA TRP A 206 -17.54 0.55 2.29
C TRP A 206 -16.96 1.73 3.05
N HIS A 207 -15.97 2.42 2.50
CA HIS A 207 -15.37 3.58 3.16
C HIS A 207 -16.27 4.80 3.13
N GLY A 208 -17.05 4.99 2.06
CA GLY A 208 -18.01 6.10 1.98
C GLY A 208 -19.18 5.98 2.97
N ASN A 209 -19.59 4.76 3.33
CA ASN A 209 -20.80 4.53 4.14
C ASN A 209 -20.57 4.02 5.56
N MET A 210 -19.39 3.51 5.92
CA MET A 210 -19.08 3.29 7.36
C MET A 210 -19.27 4.58 8.16
N ALA A 211 -18.93 5.72 7.57
CA ALA A 211 -19.11 7.03 8.19
C ALA A 211 -20.58 7.48 8.32
N SER A 212 -21.52 6.89 7.57
CA SER A 212 -22.94 7.28 7.60
C SER A 212 -23.83 6.30 8.38
N VAL A 213 -23.51 5.00 8.37
CA VAL A 213 -24.32 3.97 9.06
C VAL A 213 -24.16 4.05 10.60
N GLU A 214 -23.04 4.57 11.11
CA GLU A 214 -22.86 4.78 12.56
C GLU A 214 -23.64 6.00 13.10
N ALA A 215 -24.08 6.92 12.24
CA ALA A 215 -24.92 8.04 12.67
C ALA A 215 -26.37 7.60 13.01
N ASP A 216 -26.89 6.59 12.31
CA ASP A 216 -28.30 6.17 12.42
C ASP A 216 -28.60 5.20 13.58
N THR A 217 -27.60 4.51 14.14
CA THR A 217 -27.83 3.55 15.24
C THR A 217 -27.86 4.20 16.63
N SER A 218 -27.63 5.51 16.73
CA SER A 218 -27.76 6.28 17.99
C SER A 218 -29.19 6.78 18.28
N GLY A 219 -30.15 6.48 17.40
CA GLY A 219 -31.56 6.90 17.51
C GLY A 219 -32.45 6.05 18.42
N ALA A 220 -31.97 5.63 19.60
CA ALA A 220 -32.82 4.98 20.61
C ALA A 220 -32.73 5.71 21.96
N ALA A 221 -33.80 6.45 22.25
CA ALA A 221 -34.23 6.97 23.55
C ALA A 221 -33.23 7.84 24.36
N LEU A 222 -33.43 9.16 24.27
CA LEU A 222 -33.23 10.03 25.44
C LEU A 222 -34.27 11.16 25.45
N GLN A 223 -35.06 11.17 26.51
CA GLN A 223 -36.00 12.23 26.86
C GLN A 223 -35.27 13.56 27.05
N ARG A 224 -36.01 14.65 26.77
CA ARG A 224 -35.62 16.06 26.88
C ARG A 224 -34.82 16.38 28.15
N PRO A 225 -33.75 17.20 28.08
CA PRO A 225 -33.09 17.71 29.28
C PRO A 225 -33.85 18.90 29.87
N ALA A 226 -33.88 18.95 31.20
CA ALA A 226 -34.25 20.11 31.98
C ALA A 226 -33.08 21.10 32.08
N ALA A 227 -33.45 22.40 32.11
CA ALA A 227 -32.76 23.56 32.67
C ALA A 227 -31.26 23.78 32.37
N VAL A 228 -31.03 24.84 31.60
CA VAL A 228 -29.75 25.53 31.39
C VAL A 228 -29.24 26.13 32.71
N VAL A 229 -28.00 25.79 33.11
CA VAL A 229 -27.21 26.55 34.09
C VAL A 229 -26.03 27.19 33.37
N PRO A 230 -25.80 28.52 33.46
CA PRO A 230 -24.70 29.15 32.75
C PRO A 230 -23.40 28.98 33.53
N VAL A 231 -22.41 28.31 32.92
CA VAL A 231 -21.03 28.26 33.42
C VAL A 231 -20.23 29.44 32.85
N ARG A 232 -19.55 30.15 33.74
CA ARG A 232 -18.69 31.32 33.49
C ARG A 232 -17.51 30.98 32.56
N ARG A 233 -17.18 31.93 31.67
CA ARG A 233 -15.96 31.93 30.84
C ARG A 233 -14.71 32.10 31.71
N ALA A 234 -13.70 31.25 31.47
CA ALA A 234 -12.32 31.46 31.89
C ALA A 234 -11.49 32.10 30.74
N PRO A 235 -10.42 32.86 31.03
CA PRO A 235 -9.71 33.70 30.06
C PRO A 235 -8.69 32.91 29.21
N PRO A 236 -8.21 33.47 28.08
CA PRO A 236 -7.30 32.80 27.17
C PRO A 236 -5.84 32.99 27.61
N GLY A 237 -5.07 31.91 27.64
CA GLY A 237 -3.62 32.02 27.77
C GLY A 237 -2.92 30.72 28.11
N ALA A 238 -2.32 30.09 27.11
CA ALA A 238 -0.96 29.52 27.14
C ALA A 238 -0.73 28.74 25.84
N GLY A 239 0.11 29.30 24.97
CA GLY A 239 0.55 28.65 23.75
C GLY A 239 1.37 27.40 24.07
N VAL A 240 0.98 26.28 23.48
CA VAL A 240 1.79 25.06 23.44
C VAL A 240 2.31 24.93 22.01
N LYS A 241 3.64 25.05 21.86
CA LYS A 241 4.35 24.69 20.63
C LYS A 241 4.19 23.18 20.40
N PRO A 242 3.80 22.70 19.21
CA PRO A 242 3.94 21.29 18.90
C PRO A 242 5.43 20.96 18.80
N SER A 243 5.87 20.06 19.67
CA SER A 243 7.14 19.33 19.57
C SER A 243 7.22 18.60 18.23
N SER A 244 8.35 18.74 17.55
CA SER A 244 8.68 18.02 16.34
C SER A 244 8.66 16.50 16.57
N CYS A 245 7.76 15.80 15.87
CA CYS A 245 7.91 14.37 15.65
C CYS A 245 8.80 14.18 14.41
N ASP A 246 10.07 13.89 14.64
CA ASP A 246 10.99 13.41 13.62
C ASP A 246 10.57 12.01 13.12
N GLY A 247 10.65 11.80 11.79
CA GLY A 247 10.93 10.49 11.19
C GLY A 247 9.80 9.47 10.99
N LEU A 248 8.52 9.86 10.98
CA LEU A 248 7.41 8.93 10.73
C LEU A 248 7.23 8.60 9.24
N TRP A 249 7.81 7.47 8.85
CA TRP A 249 7.52 6.73 7.61
C TRP A 249 6.01 6.46 7.51
N ARG A 250 5.35 7.04 6.50
CA ARG A 250 3.97 6.72 6.11
C ARG A 250 4.03 5.74 4.95
N PRO A 251 3.70 4.46 5.11
CA PRO A 251 3.51 3.58 3.98
C PRO A 251 2.12 3.79 3.42
N GLN A 252 2.04 4.84 2.64
CA GLN A 252 1.17 4.98 1.50
C GLN A 252 2.20 5.26 0.40
N LEU A 253 2.36 4.45 -0.67
CA LEU A 253 1.52 4.55 -1.86
C LEU A 253 0.44 5.63 -1.72
N ASP A 254 0.86 6.86 -1.41
CA ASP A 254 -0.03 7.99 -1.22
C ASP A 254 -0.47 8.41 -2.61
N MET A 255 -1.67 8.03 -3.01
CA MET A 255 -2.40 8.73 -4.06
C MET A 255 -2.84 10.11 -3.53
N GLY A 256 -1.87 10.88 -3.03
CA GLY A 256 -2.02 12.05 -2.19
C GLY A 256 -3.17 12.94 -2.64
N ARG A 257 -4.23 12.96 -1.84
CA ARG A 257 -5.14 14.12 -1.84
C ARG A 257 -4.45 15.20 -1.04
N ALA A 258 -4.06 16.28 -1.74
CA ALA A 258 -3.63 17.53 -1.14
C ALA A 258 -4.62 17.95 -0.02
N PRO A 259 -4.13 18.61 1.05
CA PRO A 259 -5.00 19.15 2.08
C PRO A 259 -6.10 19.98 1.44
N LEU A 260 -7.35 19.58 1.69
CA LEU A 260 -8.50 20.28 1.15
C LEU A 260 -8.48 21.71 1.71
N GLY A 261 -8.47 22.71 0.83
CA GLY A 261 -8.56 24.11 1.23
C GLY A 261 -9.79 24.38 2.12
N PRO A 262 -9.78 25.51 2.86
CA PRO A 262 -10.86 25.85 3.79
C PRO A 262 -12.22 25.84 3.07
N GLY A 263 -13.18 25.06 3.58
CA GLY A 263 -14.56 24.99 3.07
C GLY A 263 -15.03 23.64 2.52
N ARG A 264 -14.16 22.62 2.39
CA ARG A 264 -14.60 21.26 2.04
C ARG A 264 -14.84 20.42 3.29
N LYS A 265 -16.03 19.78 3.34
CA LYS A 265 -16.37 18.79 4.37
C LYS A 265 -15.24 17.75 4.46
N SER A 266 -14.70 17.53 5.66
CA SER A 266 -13.70 16.50 5.89
C SER A 266 -14.23 15.17 5.39
N VAL A 267 -13.57 14.58 4.39
CA VAL A 267 -13.84 13.20 4.03
C VAL A 267 -13.54 12.36 5.27
N PRO A 268 -14.43 11.44 5.68
CA PRO A 268 -14.19 10.55 6.81
C PRO A 268 -12.81 9.91 6.65
N ARG A 269 -11.98 9.97 7.71
CA ARG A 269 -10.67 9.33 7.67
C ARG A 269 -10.91 7.82 7.53
N ILE A 270 -10.36 7.25 6.46
CA ILE A 270 -10.28 5.80 6.32
C ILE A 270 -9.40 5.32 7.47
N CYS A 271 -9.92 4.40 8.28
CA CYS A 271 -9.14 3.76 9.32
C CYS A 271 -7.99 2.97 8.68
N GLU A 272 -6.76 3.43 8.91
CA GLU A 272 -5.57 2.70 8.53
C GLU A 272 -5.31 1.63 9.59
N TYR A 273 -5.51 0.36 9.23
CA TYR A 273 -5.31 -0.76 10.17
C TYR A 273 -4.01 -1.52 9.92
N VAL A 274 -3.40 -1.34 8.75
CA VAL A 274 -2.20 -2.06 8.33
C VAL A 274 -1.13 -1.11 7.84
N ARG A 275 0.11 -1.50 8.06
CA ARG A 275 1.32 -0.83 7.63
C ARG A 275 2.08 -1.73 6.68
N GLY A 276 2.21 -1.33 5.42
CA GLY A 276 3.06 -2.00 4.44
C GLY A 276 4.50 -1.52 4.53
N SER A 277 5.47 -2.34 4.14
CA SER A 277 6.84 -1.93 3.88
C SER A 277 7.47 -2.93 2.92
N LEU A 278 8.57 -2.56 2.26
CA LEU A 278 9.32 -3.51 1.44
C LEU A 278 9.93 -4.58 2.34
N ALA A 279 9.97 -5.84 1.90
CA ALA A 279 10.67 -6.89 2.62
C ALA A 279 12.17 -6.58 2.71
N ALA A 280 12.86 -7.08 3.74
CA ALA A 280 14.28 -6.80 3.97
C ALA A 280 15.17 -7.12 2.75
N PRO A 281 14.96 -8.24 2.01
CA PRO A 281 15.72 -8.49 0.78
C PRO A 281 15.51 -7.42 -0.30
N ILE A 282 14.29 -6.89 -0.45
CA ILE A 282 13.97 -5.83 -1.42
C ILE A 282 14.56 -4.49 -0.97
N GLN A 283 14.54 -4.19 0.33
CA GLN A 283 15.21 -3.02 0.89
C GLN A 283 16.73 -3.09 0.63
N GLY A 284 17.35 -4.25 0.85
CA GLY A 284 18.77 -4.46 0.57
C GLY A 284 19.12 -4.20 -0.90
N LEU A 285 18.25 -4.62 -1.83
CA LEU A 285 18.43 -4.35 -3.26
C LEU A 285 18.34 -2.85 -3.57
N ARG A 286 17.33 -2.16 -3.03
CA ARG A 286 17.20 -0.69 -3.11
C ARG A 286 18.44 0.02 -2.54
N ASP A 287 18.91 -0.39 -1.37
CA ASP A 287 20.02 0.28 -0.68
C ASP A 287 21.35 0.04 -1.42
N THR A 288 21.54 -1.16 -1.99
CA THR A 288 22.67 -1.46 -2.88
C THR A 288 22.64 -0.60 -4.14
N PHE A 289 21.46 -0.39 -4.72
CA PHE A 289 21.26 0.50 -5.87
C PHE A 289 21.68 1.94 -5.54
N LEU A 290 21.19 2.49 -4.42
CA LEU A 290 21.52 3.86 -4.00
C LEU A 290 23.01 4.01 -3.70
N SER A 291 23.60 3.07 -2.97
CA SER A 291 25.03 3.04 -2.66
C SER A 291 25.90 2.99 -3.92
N LYS A 292 25.56 2.12 -4.88
CA LYS A 292 26.30 1.98 -6.15
C LYS A 292 26.35 3.27 -6.96
N LEU A 293 25.28 4.06 -6.91
CA LEU A 293 25.17 5.34 -7.61
C LEU A 293 25.55 6.55 -6.73
N ARG A 294 25.96 6.31 -5.48
CA ARG A 294 26.24 7.36 -4.47
C ARG A 294 25.06 8.32 -4.30
N LEU A 295 23.85 7.82 -4.40
CA LEU A 295 22.62 8.59 -4.20
C LEU A 295 22.24 8.61 -2.73
N THR A 296 21.82 9.79 -2.25
CA THR A 296 21.27 9.97 -0.91
C THR A 296 19.77 10.25 -1.01
N ALA A 297 18.95 9.70 -0.11
CA ALA A 297 17.52 9.96 -0.07
C ALA A 297 17.22 11.47 -0.04
N GLY A 298 16.27 11.92 -0.86
CA GLY A 298 15.92 13.34 -1.04
C GLY A 298 16.93 14.15 -1.87
N ARG A 299 17.97 13.53 -2.43
CA ARG A 299 19.06 14.19 -3.19
C ARG A 299 19.19 13.70 -4.64
N TYR A 300 18.08 13.24 -5.20
CA TYR A 300 17.91 12.90 -6.62
C TYR A 300 16.43 13.00 -6.97
N ASN A 301 16.11 13.05 -8.26
CA ASN A 301 14.73 12.90 -8.74
C ASN A 301 14.57 11.53 -9.40
N ALA A 302 13.34 11.03 -9.44
CA ALA A 302 13.01 9.82 -10.17
C ALA A 302 11.82 10.03 -11.11
N VAL A 303 11.90 9.40 -12.28
CA VAL A 303 10.82 9.39 -13.27
C VAL A 303 10.54 7.94 -13.64
N HIS A 304 9.27 7.56 -13.63
CA HIS A 304 8.80 6.31 -14.20
C HIS A 304 8.08 6.57 -15.52
N ILE A 305 8.55 5.97 -16.60
CA ILE A 305 8.01 6.12 -17.96
C ILE A 305 7.48 4.76 -18.42
N ARG A 306 6.17 4.69 -18.61
CA ARG A 306 5.51 3.52 -19.19
C ARG A 306 5.02 3.84 -20.59
N ARG A 307 5.65 3.24 -21.60
CA ARG A 307 5.43 3.64 -22.98
C ARG A 307 4.02 3.29 -23.46
N GLY A 308 3.26 4.31 -23.87
CA GLY A 308 1.88 4.15 -24.33
C GLY A 308 1.68 4.30 -25.85
N ASP A 309 2.56 5.06 -26.52
CA ASP A 309 2.40 5.50 -27.92
C ASP A 309 2.43 4.36 -28.96
N ARG A 310 2.98 3.18 -28.62
CA ARG A 310 3.02 2.03 -29.53
C ARG A 310 1.76 1.18 -29.56
N ALA A 311 0.90 1.29 -28.56
CA ALA A 311 -0.29 0.46 -28.43
C ALA A 311 -1.52 1.12 -29.08
N VAL A 312 -1.38 1.62 -30.31
CA VAL A 312 -2.53 2.03 -31.11
C VAL A 312 -3.23 0.78 -31.62
N SER A 313 -4.00 0.13 -30.75
CA SER A 313 -5.00 -0.83 -31.23
C SER A 313 -6.05 -0.01 -31.99
N PRO A 314 -6.32 -0.29 -33.28
CA PRO A 314 -7.25 0.48 -34.08
C PRO A 314 -8.68 0.50 -33.48
N ASN A 315 -8.99 -0.42 -32.57
CA ASN A 315 -10.30 -0.55 -31.94
C ASN A 315 -10.36 -0.04 -30.49
N ILE A 316 -9.27 0.48 -29.93
CA ILE A 316 -9.24 1.00 -28.56
C ILE A 316 -8.85 2.47 -28.59
N SER A 317 -9.85 3.35 -28.54
CA SER A 317 -9.71 4.80 -28.35
C SER A 317 -9.24 5.18 -26.94
N ARG A 318 -8.30 4.43 -26.37
CA ARG A 318 -7.63 4.83 -25.13
C ARG A 318 -6.64 5.94 -25.51
N ILE A 319 -6.81 7.08 -24.88
CA ILE A 319 -5.82 8.16 -24.85
C ILE A 319 -4.61 7.57 -24.12
N TRP A 320 -3.64 7.07 -24.88
CA TRP A 320 -2.35 6.70 -24.33
C TRP A 320 -1.58 7.97 -24.06
N CYS A 321 -0.85 8.01 -22.95
CA CYS A 321 0.03 9.13 -22.69
C CYS A 321 1.11 9.13 -23.77
N ASP A 322 1.27 10.25 -24.47
CA ASP A 322 2.37 10.44 -25.42
C ASP A 322 3.69 10.43 -24.64
N THR A 323 4.45 9.36 -24.87
CA THR A 323 5.74 9.10 -24.25
C THR A 323 6.88 9.19 -25.27
N SER A 324 6.66 9.85 -26.41
CA SER A 324 7.73 10.19 -27.35
C SER A 324 8.85 10.94 -26.64
N VAL A 325 10.08 10.83 -27.16
CA VAL A 325 11.23 11.54 -26.59
C VAL A 325 10.96 13.04 -26.55
N GLU A 326 10.42 13.60 -27.63
CA GLU A 326 10.02 15.00 -27.68
C GLU A 326 9.04 15.35 -26.55
N ARG A 327 7.99 14.56 -26.31
CA ARG A 327 7.02 14.84 -25.26
C ARG A 327 7.60 14.68 -23.86
N VAL A 328 8.41 13.64 -23.63
CA VAL A 328 9.11 13.47 -22.36
C VAL A 328 10.05 14.65 -22.11
N MET A 329 10.77 15.12 -23.14
CA MET A 329 11.62 16.30 -23.06
C MET A 329 10.81 17.58 -22.87
N GLN A 330 9.67 17.75 -23.53
CA GLN A 330 8.78 18.88 -23.27
C GLN A 330 8.27 18.87 -21.84
N ILE A 331 7.88 17.73 -21.28
CA ILE A 331 7.50 17.65 -19.87
C ILE A 331 8.72 17.93 -18.99
N PHE A 332 9.86 17.32 -19.30
CA PHE A 332 11.09 17.49 -18.52
C PHE A 332 11.59 18.93 -18.55
N VAL A 333 11.51 19.63 -19.70
CA VAL A 333 12.01 20.99 -20.00
C VAL A 333 10.95 22.07 -19.71
N ASN A 334 9.67 21.84 -19.96
CA ASN A 334 8.59 22.79 -19.65
C ASN A 334 8.05 22.63 -18.23
N ALA A 335 7.95 21.42 -17.65
CA ALA A 335 7.67 21.32 -16.21
C ALA A 335 8.83 21.89 -15.38
N SER A 336 10.01 22.04 -15.98
CA SER A 336 11.10 22.88 -15.45
C SER A 336 10.64 24.30 -15.16
N SER A 337 9.86 24.92 -16.05
CA SER A 337 9.41 26.32 -15.88
C SER A 337 8.34 26.48 -14.79
N LEU A 338 7.63 25.41 -14.40
CA LEU A 338 6.54 25.48 -13.42
C LEU A 338 6.85 24.89 -12.03
N ALA A 339 7.79 23.95 -11.89
CA ALA A 339 8.20 23.48 -10.56
C ALA A 339 9.51 22.69 -10.53
N LEU A 340 9.93 22.07 -11.63
CA LEU A 340 11.12 21.22 -11.63
C LEU A 340 12.42 22.00 -11.70
N THR A 341 12.49 23.20 -12.30
CA THR A 341 13.73 23.98 -12.32
C THR A 341 13.69 25.42 -11.82
N ALA A 342 12.53 26.02 -11.53
CA ALA A 342 12.53 27.28 -10.77
C ALA A 342 13.33 27.16 -9.44
N HIS A 343 13.43 25.94 -8.88
CA HIS A 343 14.35 25.61 -7.79
C HIS A 343 15.70 24.97 -8.20
N PHE A 344 15.88 24.46 -9.43
CA PHE A 344 17.21 23.99 -9.90
C PHE A 344 18.10 25.13 -10.35
N TYR A 345 17.54 26.20 -10.92
CA TYR A 345 18.35 27.29 -11.46
C TYR A 345 18.50 28.48 -10.52
N ALA A 346 17.61 28.64 -9.52
CA ALA A 346 17.76 29.69 -8.52
C ALA A 346 18.87 29.38 -7.49
N ASN A 347 19.16 28.09 -7.25
CA ASN A 347 20.35 27.62 -6.51
C ASN A 347 21.12 26.67 -7.42
N ARG A 348 21.95 27.22 -8.31
CA ARG A 348 22.79 26.45 -9.26
C ARG A 348 23.79 25.49 -8.60
N ASP A 349 23.96 25.55 -7.30
CA ASP A 349 25.06 24.86 -6.62
C ASP A 349 24.89 23.33 -6.55
N GLU A 350 23.75 22.76 -7.00
CA GLU A 350 23.64 21.29 -7.06
C GLU A 350 22.62 20.78 -8.08
N ALA A 351 23.10 20.45 -9.29
CA ALA A 351 22.33 19.65 -10.23
C ALA A 351 22.10 18.25 -9.63
N LEU A 352 20.86 17.96 -9.21
CA LEU A 352 20.52 16.66 -8.65
C LEU A 352 20.45 15.58 -9.76
N PRO A 353 20.99 14.38 -9.53
CA PRO A 353 20.86 13.27 -10.47
C PRO A 353 19.40 12.90 -10.75
N LEU A 354 19.15 12.38 -11.94
CA LEU A 354 17.86 11.84 -12.37
C LEU A 354 17.95 10.32 -12.55
N VAL A 355 17.04 9.59 -11.93
CA VAL A 355 16.88 8.14 -12.14
C VAL A 355 15.64 7.87 -12.96
N ILE A 356 15.79 7.17 -14.09
CA ILE A 356 14.66 6.81 -14.97
C ILE A 356 14.38 5.32 -14.87
N PHE A 357 13.16 4.98 -14.50
CA PHE A 357 12.59 3.64 -14.59
C PHE A 357 11.66 3.57 -15.80
N THR A 358 11.78 2.54 -16.62
CA THR A 358 10.95 2.33 -17.80
C THR A 358 10.86 0.85 -18.17
N ASP A 359 9.66 0.42 -18.57
CA ASP A 359 9.41 -0.92 -19.10
C ASP A 359 9.76 -1.06 -20.59
N GLU A 360 10.26 0.01 -21.23
CA GLU A 360 10.68 -0.03 -22.62
C GLU A 360 11.95 -0.86 -22.83
N THR A 361 11.97 -1.57 -23.95
CA THR A 361 13.04 -2.45 -24.43
C THR A 361 13.59 -2.03 -25.79
N ASP A 362 12.93 -1.10 -26.49
CA ASP A 362 13.41 -0.50 -27.73
C ASP A 362 14.71 0.26 -27.51
N LYS A 363 15.77 -0.23 -28.14
CA LYS A 363 17.11 0.32 -27.95
C LYS A 363 17.24 1.73 -28.51
N ASP A 364 16.63 2.01 -29.65
CA ASP A 364 16.77 3.28 -30.35
C ASP A 364 16.06 4.39 -29.55
N TYR A 365 14.84 4.11 -29.08
CA TYR A 365 14.11 5.01 -28.18
C TYR A 365 14.89 5.30 -26.90
N LEU A 366 15.45 4.26 -26.25
CA LEU A 366 16.21 4.46 -25.01
C LEU A 366 17.48 5.28 -25.28
N VAL A 367 18.22 5.01 -26.36
CA VAL A 367 19.40 5.78 -26.73
C VAL A 367 19.04 7.25 -26.97
N GLU A 368 17.99 7.50 -27.75
CA GLU A 368 17.50 8.85 -28.05
C GLU A 368 17.05 9.59 -26.78
N LEU A 369 16.26 8.93 -25.93
CA LEU A 369 15.75 9.49 -24.66
C LEU A 369 16.89 9.88 -23.72
N PHE A 370 17.82 8.96 -23.44
CA PHE A 370 18.91 9.23 -22.52
C PHE A 370 19.89 10.27 -23.10
N ALA A 371 20.13 10.28 -24.41
CA ALA A 371 20.93 11.31 -25.06
C ALA A 371 20.29 12.70 -24.96
N ALA A 372 18.98 12.81 -25.22
CA ALA A 372 18.24 14.07 -25.13
C ALA A 372 18.26 14.66 -23.71
N ILE A 373 18.09 13.81 -22.69
CA ILE A 373 18.17 14.24 -21.29
C ILE A 373 19.60 14.63 -20.90
N ALA A 374 20.60 13.84 -21.30
CA ALA A 374 22.01 14.14 -21.01
C ALA A 374 22.46 15.47 -21.65
N ALA A 375 21.93 15.83 -22.82
CA ALA A 375 22.22 17.11 -23.49
C ALA A 375 21.79 18.35 -22.67
N THR A 376 20.94 18.18 -21.66
CA THR A 376 20.56 19.25 -20.71
C THR A 376 21.61 19.51 -19.61
N GLY A 377 22.68 18.70 -19.56
CA GLY A 377 23.66 18.69 -18.47
C GLY A 377 23.21 17.90 -17.23
N THR A 378 22.06 17.22 -17.29
CA THR A 378 21.56 16.38 -16.19
C THR A 378 22.31 15.05 -16.14
N ILE A 379 22.82 14.68 -14.95
CA ILE A 379 23.33 13.32 -14.71
C ILE A 379 22.13 12.37 -14.68
N VAL A 380 22.06 11.45 -15.64
CA VAL A 380 20.92 10.54 -15.80
C VAL A 380 21.35 9.08 -15.62
N HIS A 381 20.56 8.32 -14.87
CA HIS A 381 20.76 6.89 -14.61
C HIS A 381 19.59 6.07 -15.14
N HIS A 382 19.89 5.00 -15.89
CA HIS A 382 18.90 4.03 -16.32
C HIS A 382 18.61 3.01 -15.20
N GLY A 383 17.62 3.32 -14.37
CA GLY A 383 17.27 2.60 -13.15
C GLY A 383 17.04 1.11 -13.37
N ASP A 384 16.20 0.73 -14.35
CA ASP A 384 15.91 -0.69 -14.62
C ASP A 384 17.09 -1.49 -15.14
N TYR A 385 17.97 -0.88 -15.95
CA TYR A 385 19.19 -1.55 -16.39
C TYR A 385 20.13 -1.82 -15.22
N ILE A 386 20.33 -0.82 -14.35
CA ILE A 386 21.19 -0.95 -13.17
C ILE A 386 20.61 -1.98 -12.20
N MET A 387 19.30 -1.92 -11.94
CA MET A 387 18.62 -2.85 -11.04
C MET A 387 18.69 -4.30 -11.56
N ARG A 388 18.45 -4.52 -12.87
CA ARG A 388 18.66 -5.84 -13.51
C ARG A 388 20.09 -6.33 -13.37
N THR A 389 21.06 -5.43 -13.50
CA THR A 389 22.49 -5.77 -13.36
C THR A 389 22.81 -6.21 -11.93
N LEU A 390 22.25 -5.52 -10.92
CA LEU A 390 22.42 -5.89 -9.51
C LEU A 390 21.82 -7.26 -9.19
N VAL A 391 20.60 -7.53 -9.68
CA VAL A 391 19.93 -8.83 -9.49
C VAL A 391 20.69 -9.96 -10.20
N ARG A 392 21.30 -9.69 -11.37
CA ARG A 392 22.07 -10.68 -12.14
C ARG A 392 23.47 -10.94 -11.62
N ALA A 393 24.09 -9.95 -10.96
CA ALA A 393 25.46 -10.08 -10.44
C ALA A 393 25.60 -11.13 -9.32
N GLY A 394 24.48 -11.67 -8.81
CA GLY A 394 24.48 -12.72 -7.80
C GLY A 394 24.77 -12.20 -6.39
N GLY A 395 25.13 -13.10 -5.48
CA GLY A 395 25.37 -12.78 -4.06
C GLY A 395 24.10 -12.84 -3.22
N SER A 396 23.89 -11.85 -2.35
CA SER A 396 22.74 -11.80 -1.43
C SER A 396 21.36 -11.76 -2.12
N PHE A 397 21.33 -11.55 -3.44
CA PHE A 397 20.11 -11.47 -4.25
C PHE A 397 19.90 -12.68 -5.17
N GLU A 398 20.70 -13.75 -5.06
CA GLU A 398 20.51 -14.97 -5.85
C GLU A 398 19.06 -15.51 -5.81
N PRO A 399 18.35 -15.49 -4.66
CA PRO A 399 16.94 -15.92 -4.61
C PRO A 399 15.99 -15.07 -5.48
N MET A 400 16.43 -13.91 -5.98
CA MET A 400 15.66 -12.99 -6.83
C MET A 400 16.10 -13.03 -8.29
N HIS A 401 17.03 -13.92 -8.67
CA HIS A 401 17.56 -13.92 -10.02
C HIS A 401 16.45 -14.16 -11.06
N GLY A 402 16.19 -13.15 -11.90
CA GLY A 402 15.13 -13.18 -12.91
C GLY A 402 13.71 -12.90 -12.38
N ASP A 403 13.60 -12.43 -11.14
CA ASP A 403 12.36 -11.97 -10.51
C ASP A 403 12.16 -10.48 -10.79
N ASN A 404 11.33 -10.17 -11.79
CA ASN A 404 10.99 -8.78 -12.13
C ASN A 404 10.18 -8.10 -11.04
N TYR A 405 9.45 -8.84 -10.21
CA TYR A 405 8.67 -8.22 -9.16
C TYR A 405 9.57 -7.66 -8.08
N ALA A 406 10.64 -8.39 -7.74
CA ALA A 406 11.67 -7.89 -6.83
C ALA A 406 12.33 -6.62 -7.37
N GLN A 407 12.71 -6.63 -8.67
CA GLN A 407 13.26 -5.45 -9.35
C GLN A 407 12.29 -4.26 -9.29
N PHE A 408 11.03 -4.49 -9.66
CA PHE A 408 10.00 -3.45 -9.70
C PHE A 408 9.75 -2.84 -8.31
N LEU A 409 9.65 -3.66 -7.26
CA LEU A 409 9.43 -3.18 -5.90
C LEU A 409 10.66 -2.43 -5.35
N ALA A 410 11.87 -2.87 -5.67
CA ALA A 410 13.07 -2.11 -5.34
C ALA A 410 13.10 -0.76 -6.08
N GLY A 411 12.66 -0.73 -7.34
CA GLY A 411 12.48 0.49 -8.13
C GLY A 411 11.51 1.47 -7.46
N ILE A 412 10.33 1.01 -7.04
CA ILE A 412 9.40 1.80 -6.22
C ILE A 412 10.08 2.30 -4.95
N GLY A 413 10.86 1.46 -4.28
CA GLY A 413 11.63 1.85 -3.11
C GLY A 413 12.61 3.01 -3.37
N VAL A 414 13.27 3.00 -4.53
CA VAL A 414 14.14 4.11 -4.97
C VAL A 414 13.30 5.35 -5.27
N MET A 415 12.17 5.23 -5.97
CA MET A 415 11.34 6.38 -6.32
C MET A 415 10.76 7.07 -5.09
N ASN A 416 10.28 6.29 -4.10
CA ASN A 416 9.75 6.81 -2.83
C ASN A 416 10.78 7.56 -1.98
N LEU A 417 12.08 7.37 -2.24
CA LEU A 417 13.18 8.08 -1.57
C LEU A 417 13.71 9.25 -2.39
N ALA A 418 13.18 9.48 -3.59
CA ALA A 418 13.55 10.64 -4.40
C ALA A 418 13.00 11.94 -3.78
N ARG A 419 13.62 13.07 -4.13
CA ARG A 419 13.10 14.40 -3.79
C ARG A 419 11.77 14.67 -4.48
N LYS A 420 11.66 14.21 -5.72
CA LYS A 420 10.47 14.32 -6.57
C LYS A 420 10.32 13.03 -7.35
N GLU A 421 9.08 12.61 -7.49
CA GLU A 421 8.70 11.44 -8.26
C GLU A 421 7.70 11.85 -9.34
N VAL A 422 7.97 11.46 -10.58
CA VAL A 422 7.09 11.74 -11.71
C VAL A 422 6.69 10.43 -12.38
N HIS A 423 5.39 10.23 -12.55
CA HIS A 423 4.86 9.09 -13.29
C HIS A 423 4.29 9.56 -14.63
N LEU A 424 4.88 9.04 -15.71
CA LEU A 424 4.38 9.14 -17.08
C LEU A 424 3.81 7.77 -17.47
N CYS A 425 2.59 7.48 -17.02
CA CYS A 425 1.94 6.20 -17.29
C CYS A 425 0.48 6.35 -17.73
N SER A 426 0.02 5.40 -18.56
CA SER A 426 -1.33 5.40 -19.15
C SER A 426 -2.48 5.45 -18.16
N MET A 427 -2.28 5.03 -16.89
CA MET A 427 -3.33 5.11 -15.88
C MET A 427 -3.56 6.54 -15.38
N SER A 428 -2.52 7.37 -15.33
CA SER A 428 -2.63 8.78 -14.92
C SER A 428 -3.44 9.62 -15.92
N CYS A 429 -3.44 9.23 -17.20
CA CYS A 429 -4.24 9.85 -18.25
C CYS A 429 -5.78 9.76 -18.03
N HIS A 430 -6.27 8.90 -17.13
CA HIS A 430 -7.70 8.61 -16.98
C HIS A 430 -8.39 9.21 -15.74
N ILE A 431 -7.66 9.88 -14.83
CA ILE A 431 -8.16 10.26 -13.50
C ILE A 431 -9.11 11.49 -13.52
N PHE A 432 -9.53 11.99 -14.69
CA PHE A 432 -10.56 13.05 -14.78
C PHE A 432 -11.87 12.55 -15.42
N PRO A 433 -13.03 12.75 -14.76
CA PRO A 433 -14.30 12.23 -15.25
C PRO A 433 -14.73 12.87 -16.58
N ARG A 434 -15.11 12.02 -17.54
CA ARG A 434 -15.59 12.34 -18.90
C ARG A 434 -16.81 13.27 -18.98
N ARG A 435 -17.42 13.69 -17.87
CA ARG A 435 -18.74 14.34 -17.88
C ARG A 435 -18.75 15.85 -18.17
N LEU A 436 -17.61 16.48 -18.44
CA LEU A 436 -17.56 17.96 -18.60
C LEU A 436 -16.71 18.50 -19.75
N VAL A 437 -16.39 17.73 -20.80
CA VAL A 437 -15.47 18.25 -21.84
C VAL A 437 -15.97 18.00 -23.25
N LYS A 438 -16.26 19.11 -23.94
CA LYS A 438 -16.47 19.17 -25.39
C LYS A 438 -15.14 18.89 -26.12
N GLN A 439 -15.24 18.37 -27.32
CA GLN A 439 -14.29 17.49 -27.98
C GLN A 439 -12.95 18.08 -28.50
N ASN A 440 -12.40 19.18 -27.94
CA ASN A 440 -11.26 19.87 -28.60
C ASN A 440 -10.18 20.52 -27.71
N ASP A 441 -10.05 20.20 -26.42
CA ASP A 441 -9.03 20.85 -25.58
C ASP A 441 -7.69 20.09 -25.54
N GLN A 442 -6.68 20.65 -26.21
CA GLN A 442 -5.25 20.34 -26.06
C GLN A 442 -4.80 20.30 -24.57
N ALA A 443 -5.50 21.01 -23.70
CA ALA A 443 -5.30 21.05 -22.25
C ALA A 443 -5.55 19.70 -21.52
N GLN A 444 -6.12 18.67 -22.18
CA GLN A 444 -6.19 17.32 -21.62
C GLN A 444 -4.91 16.51 -21.81
N ILE A 445 -4.11 16.79 -22.85
CA ILE A 445 -2.83 16.09 -23.13
C ILE A 445 -1.73 16.54 -22.15
N ASP A 446 -1.87 17.71 -21.53
CA ASP A 446 -0.99 18.20 -20.46
C ASP A 446 -1.27 17.57 -19.09
N ARG A 447 -2.32 16.76 -18.93
CA ARG A 447 -2.73 16.15 -17.64
C ARG A 447 -2.21 14.74 -17.40
N CYS A 448 -1.34 14.25 -18.28
CA CYS A 448 -0.77 12.90 -18.25
C CYS A 448 0.33 12.72 -17.19
N VAL A 449 0.66 13.78 -16.46
CA VAL A 449 1.77 13.82 -15.51
C VAL A 449 1.21 13.82 -14.10
N THR A 450 1.55 12.79 -13.31
CA THR A 450 1.35 12.85 -11.87
C THR A 450 2.70 13.17 -11.21
N ILE A 451 2.78 14.33 -10.58
CA ILE A 451 3.95 14.78 -9.81
C ILE A 451 3.60 14.59 -8.34
N TYR A 452 4.39 13.79 -7.63
CA TYR A 452 4.28 13.56 -6.20
C TYR A 452 5.36 14.32 -5.43
#